data_AF-A0A517QVR1-F1
#
_entry.id   AF-A0A517QVR1-F1
#
_cell.length_a   1.000
_cell.length_b   1.000
_cell.length_c   1.000
_cell.angle_alpha   90.00
_cell.angle_beta   90.00
_cell.angle_gamma   90.00
#
_symmetry.space_group_name_H-M   'P 1'
#
loop_
_entity.id
_entity.type
_entity.pdbx_description
1 polymer ?
#
loop_
_entity_poly.entity_id
_entity_poly.type
_entity_poly.pdbx_seq_one_letter_code
_entity_poly.pdbx_strand_id
1 'polypeptide(L)'
;MNSKPVTGEYARERQVPRREALGTLAAVAAGAMTVSPRSLFAAETDKPVRLITRADDLGGMRSLNHAVIECVDPGIVRNASVMATTPYTAEAAKTFAAREDICFGLHSVLTSEWDDVRWGPVAPKKHVPSLLQEDGTLHQFHAGLKGVNADEALIELDAQLARIKKLGFKPKYVDSHMGAVTHVPELPEKFAAWCAANDLFDYRDASITKPPGVHGYGSVKNRRKPDDFPDVVLSAIKKCTPGEIYLLNGHPAYNDAETQKLGHDGYADGAVANNLNLERLVFTDPRIIELCESDAVELVRYDEL
;
A
#
# COMPACT_ATOMS: atom_id res chain seq x y z
N MET A 1 47.94 36.39 11.18
CA MET A 1 47.07 37.17 10.27
C MET A 1 45.63 36.75 10.53
N ASN A 2 44.87 37.72 11.05
CA ASN A 2 43.45 37.78 11.43
C ASN A 2 42.54 36.54 11.22
N SER A 3 42.25 35.91 12.34
CA SER A 3 40.94 35.38 12.70
C SER A 3 39.90 36.51 12.84
N LYS A 4 38.66 36.31 12.38
CA LYS A 4 37.44 36.61 13.16
C LYS A 4 36.18 35.99 12.53
N PRO A 5 35.24 35.51 13.36
CA PRO A 5 33.99 34.86 12.98
C PRO A 5 32.84 35.88 12.88
N VAL A 6 31.75 35.52 12.21
CA VAL A 6 30.49 36.28 12.24
C VAL A 6 29.51 35.58 13.19
N THR A 7 29.38 36.16 14.39
CA THR A 7 28.22 36.08 15.29
C THR A 7 27.05 36.82 14.62
N GLY A 8 25.82 36.33 14.55
CA GLY A 8 24.89 36.10 15.66
C GLY A 8 24.17 37.43 16.01
N GLU A 9 22.96 37.66 15.48
CA GLU A 9 22.06 38.67 16.07
C GLU A 9 20.55 38.45 15.78
N TYR A 10 19.85 38.04 16.85
CA TYR A 10 18.54 38.49 17.37
C TYR A 10 17.23 38.39 16.56
N ALA A 11 16.36 37.55 17.16
CA ALA A 11 14.91 37.55 17.16
C ALA A 11 14.23 38.93 17.10
N ARG A 12 13.12 39.00 16.36
CA ARG A 12 12.00 39.91 16.66
C ARG A 12 10.68 39.17 16.50
N GLU A 13 10.12 38.79 17.65
CA GLU A 13 8.70 38.52 17.83
C GLU A 13 7.88 39.72 17.35
N ARG A 14 6.80 39.48 16.57
CA ARG A 14 5.75 40.47 16.38
C ARG A 14 4.57 40.10 17.27
N GLN A 15 4.40 40.90 18.32
CA GLN A 15 3.25 40.88 19.21
C GLN A 15 1.96 41.29 18.47
N VAL A 16 0.91 40.55 18.79
CA VAL A 16 -0.50 40.77 18.44
C VAL A 16 -1.08 41.86 19.34
N PRO A 17 -1.86 42.84 18.83
CA PRO A 17 -2.66 43.70 19.69
C PRO A 17 -4.04 43.10 19.95
N ARG A 18 -4.34 42.85 21.24
CA ARG A 18 -5.70 42.68 21.77
C ARG A 18 -6.48 43.99 21.64
N ARG A 19 -7.76 43.91 21.28
CA ARG A 19 -8.77 44.91 21.66
C ARG A 19 -9.96 44.20 22.32
N GLU A 20 -10.31 44.68 23.50
CA GLU A 20 -11.43 44.25 24.32
C GLU A 20 -12.78 44.77 23.80
N ALA A 21 -13.81 44.07 24.26
CA ALA A 21 -15.22 44.12 23.88
C ALA A 21 -16.01 45.30 24.47
N LEU A 22 -17.15 45.63 23.85
CA LEU A 22 -18.50 45.62 24.46
C LEU A 22 -19.53 46.27 23.51
N GLY A 23 -20.67 45.62 23.35
CA GLY A 23 -21.81 46.15 22.60
C GLY A 23 -22.94 45.13 22.45
N THR A 24 -23.71 44.94 23.52
CA THR A 24 -24.94 44.16 23.54
C THR A 24 -26.05 44.85 22.75
N LEU A 25 -26.70 44.16 21.82
CA LEU A 25 -28.01 44.55 21.30
C LEU A 25 -28.86 43.30 21.01
N ALA A 26 -30.10 43.39 21.46
CA ALA A 26 -31.06 42.32 21.65
C ALA A 26 -31.71 41.82 20.35
N ALA A 27 -32.28 40.62 20.49
CA ALA A 27 -32.97 39.76 19.53
C ALA A 27 -34.02 40.43 18.62
N VAL A 28 -34.09 39.93 17.38
CA VAL A 28 -35.35 39.70 16.67
C VAL A 28 -35.31 38.29 16.09
N ALA A 29 -36.25 37.46 16.52
CA ALA A 29 -36.46 36.11 16.02
C ALA A 29 -37.11 36.15 14.63
N ALA A 30 -36.51 35.46 13.66
CA ALA A 30 -37.16 35.02 12.45
C ALA A 30 -36.86 33.53 12.28
N GLY A 31 -37.90 32.70 12.43
CA GLY A 31 -37.81 31.27 12.24
C GLY A 31 -37.45 30.94 10.80
N ALA A 32 -36.25 30.44 10.59
CA ALA A 32 -35.91 29.64 9.44
C ALA A 32 -35.72 28.21 9.95
N MET A 33 -36.66 27.32 9.63
CA MET A 33 -36.37 25.89 9.66
C MET A 33 -35.25 25.66 8.65
N THR A 34 -34.02 25.53 9.15
CA THR A 34 -32.92 24.99 8.38
C THR A 34 -33.25 23.52 8.14
N VAL A 35 -33.90 23.25 7.00
CA VAL A 35 -33.86 21.93 6.40
C VAL A 35 -32.39 21.69 6.08
N SER A 36 -31.71 20.92 6.94
CA SER A 36 -30.42 20.33 6.59
C SER A 36 -30.58 19.73 5.20
N PRO A 37 -29.67 19.97 4.24
CA PRO A 37 -29.67 19.22 3.01
C PRO A 37 -29.42 17.77 3.44
N ARG A 38 -30.51 17.01 3.58
CA ARG A 38 -30.47 15.57 3.70
C ARG A 38 -29.88 15.16 2.37
N SER A 39 -28.59 14.86 2.43
CA SER A 39 -27.76 14.35 1.35
C SER A 39 -28.59 13.47 0.43
N LEU A 40 -28.48 13.72 -0.88
CA LEU A 40 -29.08 12.92 -1.96
C LEU A 40 -28.59 11.47 -2.00
N PHE A 41 -27.86 11.01 -0.98
CA PHE A 41 -27.42 9.65 -0.79
C PHE A 41 -28.21 9.01 0.34
N ALA A 42 -29.41 8.52 0.01
CA ALA A 42 -30.14 7.59 0.85
C ALA A 42 -30.63 6.43 -0.02
N ALA A 43 -29.75 5.46 -0.23
CA ALA A 43 -30.18 4.08 -0.17
C ALA A 43 -29.86 3.62 1.25
N GLU A 44 -30.90 3.32 2.03
CA GLU A 44 -30.77 2.73 3.37
C GLU A 44 -30.08 1.37 3.25
N THR A 45 -28.82 1.34 3.64
CA THR A 45 -28.18 0.12 4.13
C THR A 45 -27.54 0.51 5.46
N ASP A 46 -27.95 -0.11 6.57
CA ASP A 46 -27.42 0.17 7.91
C ASP A 46 -25.91 -0.15 8.07
N LYS A 47 -25.25 -0.64 7.01
CA LYS A 47 -23.87 -1.10 7.03
C LYS A 47 -23.02 -0.28 6.05
N PRO A 48 -21.80 0.14 6.43
CA PRO A 48 -20.87 0.78 5.50
C PRO A 48 -20.33 -0.23 4.47
N VAL A 49 -19.77 0.28 3.37
CA VAL A 49 -18.89 -0.52 2.50
C VAL A 49 -17.61 -0.81 3.28
N ARG A 50 -17.17 -2.06 3.35
CA ARG A 50 -15.93 -2.43 4.05
C ARG A 50 -14.78 -2.43 3.05
N LEU A 51 -13.75 -1.62 3.27
CA LEU A 51 -12.67 -1.40 2.33
C LEU A 51 -11.30 -1.70 2.97
N ILE A 52 -10.66 -2.75 2.50
CA ILE A 52 -9.26 -3.03 2.78
C ILE A 52 -8.42 -2.16 1.85
N THR A 53 -7.69 -1.21 2.42
CA THR A 53 -6.72 -0.38 1.69
C THR A 53 -5.32 -0.89 1.97
N ARG A 54 -4.61 -1.30 0.91
CA ARG A 54 -3.30 -1.97 1.03
C ARG A 54 -2.24 -1.33 0.15
N ALA A 55 -1.10 -0.99 0.75
CA ALA A 55 0.11 -0.68 0.01
C ALA A 55 0.96 -1.94 -0.15
N ASP A 56 1.17 -2.35 -1.40
CA ASP A 56 2.04 -3.46 -1.76
C ASP A 56 3.50 -2.99 -1.86
N ASP A 57 4.43 -3.94 -1.85
CA ASP A 57 5.86 -3.71 -2.06
C ASP A 57 6.59 -2.83 -1.01
N LEU A 58 6.08 -2.73 0.22
CA LEU A 58 6.80 -2.03 1.29
C LEU A 58 8.17 -2.68 1.54
N GLY A 59 9.23 -1.87 1.62
CA GLY A 59 10.60 -2.36 1.68
C GLY A 59 11.21 -2.66 0.31
N GLY A 60 10.43 -2.62 -0.78
CA GLY A 60 10.88 -2.86 -2.14
C GLY A 60 11.94 -1.86 -2.60
N MET A 61 11.68 -0.57 -2.36
CA MET A 61 12.55 0.58 -2.72
C MET A 61 12.39 1.71 -1.71
N ARG A 62 13.32 2.68 -1.69
CA ARG A 62 13.17 3.87 -0.82
C ARG A 62 11.97 4.71 -1.23
N SER A 63 11.76 4.86 -2.54
CA SER A 63 10.62 5.62 -3.05
C SER A 63 9.29 5.07 -2.56
N LEU A 64 9.14 3.73 -2.54
CA LEU A 64 7.97 3.07 -1.98
C LEU A 64 7.86 3.31 -0.48
N ASN A 65 8.95 3.09 0.29
CA ASN A 65 8.97 3.32 1.72
C ASN A 65 8.50 4.73 2.09
N HIS A 66 8.98 5.75 1.39
CA HIS A 66 8.62 7.14 1.65
C HIS A 66 7.17 7.44 1.24
N ALA A 67 6.72 6.95 0.09
CA ALA A 67 5.36 7.18 -0.38
C ALA A 67 4.30 6.56 0.54
N VAL A 68 4.57 5.36 1.08
CA VAL A 68 3.65 4.69 2.02
C VAL A 68 3.38 5.54 3.26
N ILE A 69 4.36 6.34 3.72
CA ILE A 69 4.15 7.23 4.88
C ILE A 69 3.00 8.21 4.59
N GLU A 70 3.01 8.87 3.42
CA GLU A 70 1.96 9.82 3.04
C GLU A 70 0.61 9.13 2.79
N CYS A 71 0.64 7.90 2.29
CA CYS A 71 -0.56 7.12 2.06
C CYS A 71 -1.21 6.63 3.36
N VAL A 72 -0.48 6.57 4.47
CA VAL A 72 -1.02 6.28 5.80
C VAL A 72 -1.40 7.58 6.52
N ASP A 73 -0.51 8.58 6.52
CA ASP A 73 -0.68 9.88 7.18
C ASP A 73 -0.53 11.00 6.12
N PRO A 74 -1.59 11.68 5.66
CA PRO A 74 -3.00 11.65 6.07
C PRO A 74 -3.89 10.70 5.22
N GLY A 75 -3.30 9.76 4.50
CA GLY A 75 -4.04 8.94 3.54
C GLY A 75 -4.91 7.82 4.15
N ILE A 76 -5.44 7.00 3.25
CA ILE A 76 -6.42 5.95 3.59
C ILE A 76 -5.81 4.57 3.85
N VAL A 77 -4.50 4.37 3.67
CA VAL A 77 -3.87 3.05 3.81
C VAL A 77 -3.91 2.59 5.27
N ARG A 78 -4.40 1.37 5.49
CA ARG A 78 -4.41 0.69 6.81
C ARG A 78 -3.71 -0.66 6.80
N ASN A 79 -3.30 -1.14 5.63
CA ASN A 79 -2.58 -2.39 5.46
C ASN A 79 -1.34 -2.17 4.60
N ALA A 80 -0.22 -2.83 4.91
CA ALA A 80 0.98 -2.78 4.06
C ALA A 80 1.70 -4.13 4.03
N SER A 81 2.00 -4.65 2.85
CA SER A 81 2.71 -5.92 2.70
C SER A 81 4.20 -5.69 2.42
N VAL A 82 5.02 -6.41 3.17
CA VAL A 82 6.47 -6.18 3.26
C VAL A 82 7.23 -7.18 2.41
N MET A 83 8.05 -6.69 1.46
CA MET A 83 9.01 -7.50 0.73
C MET A 83 10.25 -7.76 1.59
N ALA A 84 10.61 -9.03 1.76
CA ALA A 84 11.78 -9.42 2.54
C ALA A 84 13.07 -9.56 1.71
N THR A 85 12.95 -9.78 0.40
CA THR A 85 14.05 -10.08 -0.54
C THR A 85 14.88 -8.86 -0.91
N THR A 86 14.32 -7.65 -0.76
CA THR A 86 14.89 -6.39 -1.23
C THR A 86 15.81 -5.74 -0.18
N PRO A 87 16.70 -4.82 -0.60
CA PRO A 87 17.67 -4.21 0.31
C PRO A 87 17.06 -3.17 1.26
N TYR A 88 15.86 -2.67 0.99
CA TYR A 88 15.26 -1.55 1.73
C TYR A 88 14.27 -1.97 2.81
N THR A 89 14.06 -3.27 3.04
CA THR A 89 13.20 -3.77 4.13
C THR A 89 13.66 -3.28 5.51
N ALA A 90 14.97 -3.25 5.75
CA ALA A 90 15.52 -2.79 7.03
C ALA A 90 15.37 -1.28 7.23
N GLU A 91 15.29 -0.52 6.14
CA GLU A 91 14.96 0.91 6.18
C GLU A 91 13.48 1.11 6.51
N ALA A 92 12.58 0.39 5.83
CA ALA A 92 11.15 0.40 6.12
C ALA A 92 10.87 0.06 7.59
N ALA A 93 11.53 -0.96 8.13
CA ALA A 93 11.35 -1.38 9.52
C ALA A 93 11.57 -0.26 10.54
N LYS A 94 12.54 0.64 10.31
CA LYS A 94 12.83 1.76 11.22
C LYS A 94 11.66 2.73 11.36
N THR A 95 10.86 2.86 10.31
CA THR A 95 9.71 3.77 10.27
C THR A 95 8.43 3.06 10.68
N PHE A 96 8.24 1.82 10.21
CA PHE A 96 6.93 1.17 10.22
C PHE A 96 6.77 0.07 11.27
N ALA A 97 7.84 -0.62 11.68
CA ALA A 97 7.70 -1.84 12.48
C ALA A 97 7.07 -1.63 13.87
N ALA A 98 7.14 -0.41 14.41
CA ALA A 98 6.53 -0.04 15.68
C ALA A 98 5.12 0.58 15.56
N ARG A 99 4.59 0.74 14.34
CA ARG A 99 3.22 1.24 14.10
C ARG A 99 2.23 0.11 14.40
N GLU A 100 1.20 0.43 15.18
CA GLU A 100 0.12 -0.51 15.53
C GLU A 100 -1.20 -0.15 14.83
N ASP A 101 -1.27 1.02 14.20
CA ASP A 101 -2.39 1.53 13.40
C ASP A 101 -2.38 1.02 11.95
N ILE A 102 -1.31 0.34 11.53
CA ILE A 102 -1.17 -0.33 10.24
C ILE A 102 -1.09 -1.83 10.49
N CYS A 103 -1.87 -2.61 9.74
CA CYS A 103 -1.73 -4.06 9.72
C CYS A 103 -0.70 -4.47 8.66
N PHE A 104 0.36 -5.16 9.10
CA PHE A 104 1.42 -5.60 8.20
C PHE A 104 1.21 -7.02 7.71
N GLY A 105 1.61 -7.30 6.49
CA GLY A 105 1.67 -8.64 5.92
C GLY A 105 3.03 -8.97 5.36
N LEU A 106 3.28 -10.26 5.11
CA LEU A 106 4.37 -10.66 4.23
C LEU A 106 3.92 -10.49 2.78
N HIS A 107 4.65 -9.69 2.00
CA HIS A 107 4.54 -9.74 0.53
C HIS A 107 5.40 -10.88 0.03
N SER A 108 4.82 -12.05 -0.25
CA SER A 108 5.59 -13.22 -0.64
C SER A 108 6.21 -13.01 -2.01
N VAL A 109 7.54 -13.04 -2.10
CA VAL A 109 8.27 -12.75 -3.34
C VAL A 109 8.91 -14.02 -3.88
N LEU A 110 8.45 -14.51 -5.03
CA LEU A 110 9.05 -15.67 -5.72
C LEU A 110 9.55 -15.31 -7.13
N THR A 111 9.43 -14.03 -7.51
CA THR A 111 9.86 -13.47 -8.79
C THR A 111 10.67 -12.20 -8.60
N SER A 112 11.40 -11.78 -9.64
CA SER A 112 12.11 -10.50 -9.71
C SER A 112 12.03 -9.95 -11.13
N GLU A 113 11.03 -9.14 -11.42
CA GLU A 113 10.49 -8.87 -12.75
C GLU A 113 11.22 -7.82 -13.59
N TRP A 114 11.94 -6.91 -12.95
CA TRP A 114 12.59 -5.80 -13.63
C TRP A 114 13.88 -6.24 -14.32
N ASP A 115 14.28 -5.51 -15.37
CA ASP A 115 15.53 -5.80 -16.09
C ASP A 115 16.75 -5.36 -15.28
N ASP A 116 16.73 -4.12 -14.77
CA ASP A 116 17.89 -3.50 -14.09
C ASP A 116 17.87 -3.63 -12.56
N VAL A 117 16.72 -4.01 -11.97
CA VAL A 117 16.53 -4.10 -10.52
C VAL A 117 16.17 -5.52 -10.14
N ARG A 118 17.19 -6.32 -9.80
CA ARG A 118 17.07 -7.74 -9.51
C ARG A 118 17.31 -8.07 -8.04
N TRP A 119 16.60 -9.07 -7.54
CA TRP A 119 16.82 -9.61 -6.19
C TRP A 119 16.86 -11.15 -6.19
N GLY A 120 17.57 -11.68 -5.19
CA GLY A 120 17.67 -13.11 -4.93
C GLY A 120 16.78 -13.55 -3.75
N PRO A 121 16.89 -14.83 -3.36
CA PRO A 121 16.14 -15.37 -2.23
C PRO A 121 16.68 -14.84 -0.90
N VAL A 122 15.86 -14.93 0.14
CA VAL A 122 16.30 -14.76 1.54
C VAL A 122 16.92 -16.06 2.07
N ALA A 123 16.37 -17.21 1.68
CA ALA A 123 16.89 -18.52 2.04
C ALA A 123 18.29 -18.75 1.44
N PRO A 124 19.13 -19.59 2.07
CA PRO A 124 20.38 -20.01 1.46
C PRO A 124 20.14 -20.65 0.09
N LYS A 125 20.79 -20.11 -0.96
CA LYS A 125 20.60 -20.54 -2.37
C LYS A 125 20.63 -22.06 -2.59
N LYS A 126 21.49 -22.77 -1.84
CA LYS A 126 21.62 -24.24 -1.89
C LYS A 126 20.38 -25.03 -1.45
N HIS A 127 19.45 -24.39 -0.72
CA HIS A 127 18.20 -24.99 -0.28
C HIS A 127 17.02 -24.67 -1.20
N VAL A 128 17.21 -23.73 -2.13
CA VAL A 128 16.16 -23.27 -3.05
C VAL A 128 16.62 -23.18 -4.50
N PRO A 129 17.43 -24.13 -5.02
CA PRO A 129 17.99 -24.02 -6.36
C PRO A 129 16.94 -23.88 -7.48
N SER A 130 15.74 -24.43 -7.30
CA SER A 130 14.66 -24.35 -8.31
C SER A 130 14.07 -22.94 -8.46
N LEU A 131 14.22 -22.07 -7.45
CA LEU A 131 13.78 -20.66 -7.49
C LEU A 131 14.73 -19.75 -8.28
N LEU A 132 15.91 -20.25 -8.66
CA LEU A 132 17.01 -19.39 -9.10
C LEU A 132 17.29 -19.50 -10.58
N GLN A 133 17.67 -18.35 -11.15
CA GLN A 133 18.34 -18.29 -12.43
C GLN A 133 19.86 -18.45 -12.26
N GLU A 134 20.59 -18.52 -13.37
CA GLU A 134 22.04 -18.73 -13.38
C GLU A 134 22.81 -17.62 -12.65
N ASP A 135 22.31 -16.39 -12.69
CA ASP A 135 22.86 -15.24 -11.95
C ASP A 135 22.54 -15.28 -10.43
N GLY A 136 21.75 -16.26 -10.01
CA GLY A 136 21.32 -16.47 -8.63
C GLY A 136 20.27 -15.49 -8.14
N THR A 137 19.58 -14.79 -9.05
CA THR A 137 18.36 -14.02 -8.80
C THR A 137 17.13 -14.92 -8.91
N LEU A 138 15.98 -14.46 -8.42
CA LEU A 138 14.71 -15.16 -8.62
C LEU A 138 14.31 -15.15 -10.10
N HIS A 139 13.40 -16.05 -10.48
CA HIS A 139 12.80 -16.05 -11.82
C HIS A 139 12.18 -14.70 -12.17
N GLN A 140 12.40 -14.21 -13.39
CA GLN A 140 11.86 -12.91 -13.78
C GLN A 140 10.32 -12.91 -13.86
N PHE A 141 9.75 -13.96 -14.44
CA PHE A 141 8.32 -14.02 -14.75
C PHE A 141 7.72 -15.37 -14.35
N HIS A 142 6.38 -15.43 -14.33
CA HIS A 142 5.62 -16.63 -13.99
C HIS A 142 5.95 -17.86 -14.85
N ALA A 143 6.46 -17.66 -16.07
CA ALA A 143 6.89 -18.77 -16.93
C ALA A 143 7.96 -19.64 -16.25
N GLY A 144 8.89 -19.04 -15.51
CA GLY A 144 9.94 -19.75 -14.77
C GLY A 144 9.42 -20.53 -13.55
N LEU A 145 8.24 -20.16 -13.02
CA LEU A 145 7.67 -20.77 -11.83
C LEU A 145 7.09 -22.16 -12.05
N LYS A 146 6.83 -22.54 -13.32
CA LYS A 146 6.28 -23.86 -13.65
C LYS A 146 7.22 -25.03 -13.31
N GLY A 147 8.52 -24.77 -13.20
CA GLY A 147 9.54 -25.76 -12.81
C GLY A 147 9.98 -25.65 -11.36
N VAL A 148 9.42 -24.71 -10.59
CA VAL A 148 9.78 -24.50 -9.18
C VAL A 148 9.21 -25.63 -8.33
N ASN A 149 10.03 -26.10 -7.38
CA ASN A 149 9.59 -27.04 -6.35
C ASN A 149 8.83 -26.29 -5.24
N ALA A 150 7.60 -26.70 -4.95
CA ALA A 150 6.77 -26.07 -3.91
C ALA A 150 7.40 -26.12 -2.51
N ASP A 151 8.13 -27.18 -2.16
CA ASP A 151 8.78 -27.28 -0.84
C ASP A 151 9.95 -26.29 -0.72
N GLU A 152 10.67 -26.06 -1.82
CA GLU A 152 11.70 -25.00 -1.87
C GLU A 152 11.08 -23.60 -1.79
N ALA A 153 9.92 -23.39 -2.44
CA ALA A 153 9.17 -22.16 -2.28
C ALA A 153 8.77 -21.94 -0.81
N LEU A 154 8.25 -22.95 -0.11
CA LEU A 154 7.94 -22.85 1.33
C LEU A 154 9.17 -22.52 2.19
N ILE A 155 10.33 -23.13 1.90
CA ILE A 155 11.60 -22.79 2.58
C ILE A 155 11.93 -21.30 2.42
N GLU A 156 11.74 -20.76 1.21
CA GLU A 156 11.92 -19.34 0.96
C GLU A 156 10.90 -18.48 1.72
N LEU A 157 9.61 -18.87 1.74
CA LEU A 157 8.57 -18.14 2.47
C LEU A 157 8.84 -18.10 3.98
N ASP A 158 9.29 -19.20 4.57
CA ASP A 158 9.72 -19.25 5.97
C ASP A 158 10.89 -18.29 6.22
N ALA A 159 11.88 -18.27 5.33
CA ALA A 159 13.03 -17.37 5.45
C ALA A 159 12.62 -15.89 5.34
N GLN A 160 11.72 -15.56 4.40
CA GLN A 160 11.17 -14.21 4.26
C GLN A 160 10.38 -13.77 5.50
N LEU A 161 9.48 -14.63 5.99
CA LEU A 161 8.69 -14.37 7.19
C LEU A 161 9.58 -14.17 8.42
N ALA A 162 10.57 -15.03 8.62
CA ALA A 162 11.52 -14.93 9.71
C ALA A 162 12.34 -13.63 9.64
N ARG A 163 12.74 -13.20 8.44
CA ARG A 163 13.48 -11.96 8.23
C ARG A 163 12.67 -10.74 8.62
N ILE A 164 11.42 -10.60 8.17
CA ILE A 164 10.61 -9.42 8.52
C ILE A 164 10.25 -9.40 10.01
N LYS A 165 9.99 -10.57 10.62
CA LYS A 165 9.79 -10.70 12.08
C LYS A 165 11.04 -10.26 12.85
N LYS A 166 12.23 -10.67 12.42
CA LYS A 166 13.51 -10.24 13.03
C LYS A 166 13.74 -8.73 12.94
N LEU A 167 13.22 -8.09 11.89
CA LEU A 167 13.27 -6.62 11.74
C LEU A 167 12.25 -5.89 12.61
N GLY A 168 11.36 -6.60 13.31
CA GLY A 168 10.39 -6.05 14.26
C GLY A 168 8.95 -6.03 13.75
N PHE A 169 8.69 -6.36 12.48
CA PHE A 169 7.32 -6.43 11.97
C PHE A 169 6.54 -7.58 12.63
N LYS A 170 5.23 -7.36 12.81
CA LYS A 170 4.28 -8.36 13.32
C LYS A 170 3.27 -8.71 12.21
N PRO A 171 3.67 -9.50 11.20
CA PRO A 171 2.79 -9.80 10.07
C PRO A 171 1.54 -10.56 10.54
N LYS A 172 0.39 -10.20 9.98
CA LYS A 172 -0.95 -10.75 10.26
C LYS A 172 -1.60 -11.41 9.06
N TYR A 173 -1.09 -11.12 7.87
CA TYR A 173 -1.54 -11.71 6.62
C TYR A 173 -0.35 -11.99 5.70
N VAL A 174 -0.62 -12.70 4.61
CA VAL A 174 0.31 -12.85 3.50
C VAL A 174 -0.42 -12.64 2.19
N ASP A 175 0.17 -11.85 1.31
CA ASP A 175 -0.21 -11.70 -0.09
C ASP A 175 0.94 -12.10 -1.02
N SER A 176 0.70 -12.16 -2.32
CA SER A 176 1.70 -12.65 -3.28
C SER A 176 2.10 -11.58 -4.28
N HIS A 177 3.39 -11.25 -4.29
CA HIS A 177 3.99 -10.43 -5.33
C HIS A 177 3.76 -11.08 -6.69
N MET A 178 3.22 -10.28 -7.61
CA MET A 178 2.73 -10.71 -8.94
C MET A 178 1.71 -11.86 -8.95
N GLY A 179 1.21 -12.32 -7.79
CA GLY A 179 0.43 -13.56 -7.72
C GLY A 179 1.26 -14.84 -7.93
N ALA A 180 2.59 -14.77 -7.80
CA ALA A 180 3.51 -15.89 -8.06
C ALA A 180 3.14 -17.22 -7.38
N VAL A 181 2.52 -17.18 -6.19
CA VAL A 181 2.06 -18.39 -5.47
C VAL A 181 1.14 -19.26 -6.33
N THR A 182 0.27 -18.67 -7.16
CA THR A 182 -0.67 -19.42 -8.00
C THR A 182 -0.03 -20.05 -9.25
N HIS A 183 1.25 -19.74 -9.50
CA HIS A 183 1.98 -20.17 -10.69
C HIS A 183 3.04 -21.25 -10.42
N VAL A 184 3.30 -21.54 -9.14
CA VAL A 184 4.14 -22.68 -8.73
C VAL A 184 3.25 -23.91 -8.56
N PRO A 185 3.55 -25.06 -9.22
CA PRO A 185 2.77 -26.29 -9.04
C PRO A 185 2.67 -26.71 -7.57
N GLU A 186 1.50 -27.18 -7.13
CA GLU A 186 1.21 -27.67 -5.76
C GLU A 186 1.38 -26.65 -4.61
N LEU A 187 1.96 -25.48 -4.88
CA LEU A 187 2.13 -24.44 -3.88
C LEU A 187 0.80 -23.84 -3.41
N PRO A 188 -0.25 -23.64 -4.23
CA PRO A 188 -1.47 -23.01 -3.76
C PRO A 188 -2.12 -23.73 -2.57
N GLU A 189 -2.19 -25.06 -2.62
CA GLU A 189 -2.74 -25.88 -1.55
C GLU A 189 -1.83 -25.86 -0.31
N LYS A 190 -0.52 -26.01 -0.52
CA LYS A 190 0.49 -25.99 0.55
C LYS A 190 0.57 -24.61 1.24
N PHE A 191 0.39 -23.53 0.49
CA PHE A 191 0.43 -22.16 0.97
C PHE A 191 -0.70 -21.90 1.97
N ALA A 192 -1.91 -22.40 1.72
CA ALA A 192 -3.03 -22.23 2.65
C ALA A 192 -2.73 -22.91 4.01
N ALA A 193 -2.16 -24.12 3.97
CA ALA A 193 -1.71 -24.82 5.17
C ALA A 193 -0.56 -24.08 5.88
N TRP A 194 0.38 -23.51 5.12
CA TRP A 194 1.47 -22.71 5.65
C TRP A 194 1.00 -21.41 6.32
N CYS A 195 0.02 -20.72 5.74
CA CYS A 195 -0.63 -19.55 6.34
C CYS A 195 -1.25 -19.90 7.69
N ALA A 196 -2.05 -20.96 7.73
CA ALA A 196 -2.71 -21.43 8.94
C ALA A 196 -1.69 -21.83 10.03
N ALA A 197 -0.61 -22.52 9.66
CA ALA A 197 0.44 -22.91 10.60
C ALA A 197 1.24 -21.71 11.18
N ASN A 198 1.17 -20.54 10.54
CA ASN A 198 1.86 -19.32 10.95
C ASN A 198 0.91 -18.25 11.53
N ASP A 199 -0.37 -18.59 11.74
CA ASP A 199 -1.43 -17.66 12.17
C ASP A 199 -1.53 -16.41 11.28
N LEU A 200 -1.45 -16.62 9.95
CA LEU A 200 -1.55 -15.56 8.95
C LEU A 200 -2.84 -15.69 8.14
N PHE A 201 -3.53 -14.57 7.95
CA PHE A 201 -4.63 -14.46 7.00
C PHE A 201 -4.12 -14.67 5.56
N ASP A 202 -4.76 -15.57 4.83
CA ASP A 202 -4.45 -15.84 3.42
C ASP A 202 -5.24 -14.87 2.52
N TYR A 203 -4.54 -14.02 1.75
CA TYR A 203 -5.18 -13.01 0.89
C TYR A 203 -6.16 -13.57 -0.15
N ARG A 204 -6.14 -14.89 -0.40
CA ARG A 204 -6.95 -15.57 -1.42
C ARG A 204 -8.38 -15.88 -0.95
N ASP A 205 -8.81 -15.31 0.17
CA ASP A 205 -10.20 -15.39 0.61
C ASP A 205 -11.15 -14.87 -0.49
N ALA A 206 -12.00 -15.77 -0.99
CA ALA A 206 -12.90 -15.50 -2.10
C ALA A 206 -14.01 -14.49 -1.77
N SER A 207 -14.24 -14.18 -0.49
CA SER A 207 -15.19 -13.14 -0.07
C SER A 207 -14.67 -11.72 -0.25
N ILE A 208 -13.35 -11.55 -0.43
CA ILE A 208 -12.72 -10.24 -0.66
C ILE A 208 -12.56 -10.02 -2.16
N THR A 209 -13.27 -9.05 -2.70
CA THR A 209 -13.26 -8.75 -4.15
C THR A 209 -12.70 -7.37 -4.46
N LYS A 210 -12.48 -7.06 -5.73
CA LYS A 210 -12.10 -5.69 -6.14
C LYS A 210 -13.33 -4.81 -6.26
N PRO A 211 -13.25 -3.50 -5.91
CA PRO A 211 -14.30 -2.55 -6.23
C PRO A 211 -14.68 -2.64 -7.72
N PRO A 212 -15.99 -2.57 -8.08
CA PRO A 212 -16.41 -2.70 -9.47
C PRO A 212 -15.73 -1.70 -10.42
N GLY A 213 -15.08 -2.21 -11.46
CA GLY A 213 -14.35 -1.40 -12.44
C GLY A 213 -12.91 -1.04 -12.03
N VAL A 214 -12.47 -1.41 -10.82
CA VAL A 214 -11.05 -1.38 -10.45
C VAL A 214 -10.41 -2.69 -10.88
N HIS A 215 -9.67 -2.65 -11.99
CA HIS A 215 -8.81 -3.75 -12.40
C HIS A 215 -7.41 -3.56 -11.80
N GLY A 216 -6.76 -4.67 -11.40
CA GLY A 216 -5.42 -4.66 -10.80
C GLY A 216 -4.47 -3.75 -11.58
N TYR A 217 -3.77 -2.87 -10.88
CA TYR A 217 -3.23 -1.66 -11.48
C TYR A 217 -2.14 -1.88 -12.54
N GLY A 218 -1.50 -3.07 -12.57
CA GLY A 218 -0.60 -3.51 -13.64
C GLY A 218 -1.23 -3.84 -15.01
N SER A 219 -2.56 -3.83 -15.15
CA SER A 219 -3.24 -4.34 -16.36
C SER A 219 -3.42 -3.35 -17.52
N VAL A 220 -3.05 -2.08 -17.38
CA VAL A 220 -3.20 -1.10 -18.49
C VAL A 220 -1.84 -0.60 -18.91
N LYS A 221 -1.30 -1.23 -19.95
CA LYS A 221 -0.16 -0.73 -20.71
C LYS A 221 -0.53 0.67 -21.21
N ASN A 222 0.16 1.71 -20.74
CA ASN A 222 0.01 3.13 -21.15
C ASN A 222 -1.02 4.01 -20.41
N ARG A 223 -1.16 3.90 -19.09
CA ARG A 223 -1.91 4.92 -18.32
C ARG A 223 -1.09 6.23 -18.26
N ARG A 224 -1.60 7.30 -18.87
CA ARG A 224 -0.86 8.58 -19.00
C ARG A 224 -1.55 9.79 -18.35
N LYS A 225 -2.77 9.67 -17.84
CA LYS A 225 -3.53 10.81 -17.29
C LYS A 225 -3.78 10.64 -15.79
N PRO A 226 -3.24 11.54 -14.94
CA PRO A 226 -3.43 11.50 -13.49
C PRO A 226 -4.89 11.62 -13.05
N ASP A 227 -5.67 12.46 -13.72
CA ASP A 227 -7.02 12.82 -13.30
C ASP A 227 -8.02 11.66 -13.40
N ASP A 228 -7.78 10.71 -14.30
CA ASP A 228 -8.69 9.57 -14.50
C ASP A 228 -8.68 8.61 -13.29
N PHE A 229 -7.61 8.58 -12.49
CA PHE A 229 -7.39 7.53 -11.49
C PHE A 229 -8.22 7.69 -10.22
N PRO A 230 -8.12 8.82 -9.51
CA PRO A 230 -8.95 9.03 -8.33
C PRO A 230 -10.44 9.03 -8.69
N ASP A 231 -10.81 9.53 -9.88
CA ASP A 231 -12.19 9.54 -10.37
C ASP A 231 -12.73 8.12 -10.60
N VAL A 232 -11.93 7.23 -11.20
CA VAL A 232 -12.28 5.81 -11.37
C VAL A 232 -12.46 5.13 -10.02
N VAL A 233 -11.54 5.34 -9.08
CA VAL A 233 -11.61 4.71 -7.74
C VAL A 233 -12.79 5.25 -6.94
N LEU A 234 -13.01 6.56 -6.94
CA LEU A 234 -14.14 7.19 -6.28
C LEU A 234 -15.47 6.69 -6.88
N SER A 235 -15.56 6.55 -8.20
CA SER A 235 -16.72 5.97 -8.88
C SER A 235 -16.95 4.51 -8.50
N ALA A 236 -15.87 3.73 -8.36
CA ALA A 236 -15.93 2.31 -8.02
C ALA A 236 -16.37 2.09 -6.57
N ILE A 237 -15.83 2.85 -5.61
CA ILE A 237 -16.24 2.76 -4.20
C ILE A 237 -17.74 3.07 -4.07
N LYS A 238 -18.25 4.08 -4.80
CA LYS A 238 -19.69 4.42 -4.82
C LYS A 238 -20.59 3.35 -5.44
N LYS A 239 -20.04 2.38 -6.17
CA LYS A 239 -20.76 1.25 -6.76
C LYS A 239 -20.62 -0.04 -5.95
N CYS A 240 -19.81 -0.02 -4.89
CA CYS A 240 -19.66 -1.17 -4.00
C CYS A 240 -20.96 -1.43 -3.25
N THR A 241 -21.25 -2.70 -3.01
CA THR A 241 -22.40 -3.12 -2.21
C THR A 241 -22.09 -2.91 -0.73
N PRO A 242 -22.90 -2.14 0.01
CA PRO A 242 -22.69 -1.96 1.44
C PRO A 242 -22.77 -3.28 2.23
N GLY A 243 -21.90 -3.44 3.22
CA GLY A 243 -21.73 -4.69 3.99
C GLY A 243 -20.82 -5.75 3.34
N GLU A 244 -20.47 -5.61 2.05
CA GLU A 244 -19.45 -6.45 1.41
C GLU A 244 -18.04 -5.87 1.62
N ILE A 245 -17.03 -6.74 1.52
CA ILE A 245 -15.61 -6.39 1.71
C ILE A 245 -14.91 -6.30 0.37
N TYR A 246 -14.21 -5.20 0.16
CA TYR A 246 -13.46 -4.94 -1.06
C TYR A 246 -11.98 -4.63 -0.77
N LEU A 247 -11.09 -5.04 -1.69
CA LEU A 247 -9.65 -4.76 -1.62
C LEU A 247 -9.25 -3.68 -2.62
N LEU A 248 -8.85 -2.53 -2.12
CA LEU A 248 -8.12 -1.51 -2.86
C LEU A 248 -6.63 -1.63 -2.53
N ASN A 249 -5.88 -2.39 -3.33
CA ASN A 249 -4.42 -2.45 -3.22
C ASN A 249 -3.77 -1.57 -4.29
N GLY A 250 -2.56 -1.09 -4.03
CA GLY A 250 -1.75 -0.36 -4.99
C GLY A 250 -0.28 -0.34 -4.57
N HIS A 251 0.57 0.23 -5.41
CA HIS A 251 2.02 0.21 -5.30
C HIS A 251 2.52 1.66 -5.22
N PRO A 252 2.23 2.37 -4.13
CA PRO A 252 2.51 3.80 -4.04
C PRO A 252 4.02 4.05 -4.04
N ALA A 253 4.50 4.87 -4.97
CA ALA A 253 5.87 5.36 -5.01
C ALA A 253 5.91 6.79 -5.55
N TYR A 254 7.03 7.48 -5.46
CA TYR A 254 7.23 8.71 -6.25
C TYR A 254 7.69 8.35 -7.65
N ASN A 255 7.42 9.26 -8.59
CA ASN A 255 8.06 9.23 -9.90
C ASN A 255 9.42 9.93 -9.75
N ASP A 256 10.48 9.16 -9.48
CA ASP A 256 11.82 9.65 -9.17
C ASP A 256 12.92 8.83 -9.85
N ALA A 257 14.18 9.20 -9.63
CA ALA A 257 15.32 8.53 -10.27
C ALA A 257 15.48 7.05 -9.86
N GLU A 258 14.89 6.60 -8.76
CA GLU A 258 14.91 5.20 -8.36
C GLU A 258 13.85 4.41 -9.12
N THR A 259 12.60 4.89 -9.13
CA THR A 259 11.49 4.20 -9.80
C THR A 259 11.56 4.29 -11.32
N GLN A 260 12.26 5.29 -11.87
CA GLN A 260 12.55 5.40 -13.31
C GLN A 260 13.43 4.27 -13.85
N LYS A 261 14.09 3.50 -12.97
CA LYS A 261 14.86 2.30 -13.36
C LYS A 261 13.98 1.06 -13.50
N LEU A 262 12.69 1.16 -13.14
CA LEU A 262 11.78 0.04 -13.23
C LEU A 262 11.19 -0.05 -14.62
N GLY A 263 11.29 -1.25 -15.16
CA GLY A 263 10.79 -1.57 -16.47
C GLY A 263 11.31 -2.92 -16.90
N HIS A 264 10.65 -3.42 -17.92
CA HIS A 264 11.11 -4.51 -18.76
C HIS A 264 10.38 -4.40 -20.10
N ASP A 265 10.72 -5.27 -21.05
CA ASP A 265 10.03 -5.37 -22.33
C ASP A 265 8.50 -5.41 -22.16
N GLY A 266 7.82 -4.42 -22.75
CA GLY A 266 6.37 -4.26 -22.67
C GLY A 266 5.89 -3.03 -21.90
N TYR A 267 6.79 -2.32 -21.21
CA TYR A 267 6.54 -0.98 -20.66
C TYR A 267 7.20 0.09 -21.53
N ALA A 268 6.53 1.25 -21.65
CA ALA A 268 7.17 2.44 -22.20
C ALA A 268 8.08 3.08 -21.13
N ASP A 269 9.12 3.79 -21.57
CA ASP A 269 10.07 4.46 -20.68
C ASP A 269 9.37 5.32 -19.62
N GLY A 270 9.72 5.10 -18.36
CA GLY A 270 9.17 5.80 -17.20
C GLY A 270 7.69 5.53 -16.90
N ALA A 271 7.02 4.65 -17.64
CA ALA A 271 5.60 4.35 -17.43
C ALA A 271 5.35 3.68 -16.07
N VAL A 272 6.26 2.82 -15.61
CA VAL A 272 6.15 2.17 -14.29
C VAL A 272 6.21 3.23 -13.20
N ALA A 273 7.28 4.04 -13.14
CA ALA A 273 7.42 5.15 -12.20
C ALA A 273 6.20 6.09 -12.18
N ASN A 274 5.68 6.42 -13.37
CA ASN A 274 4.47 7.23 -13.49
C ASN A 274 3.26 6.55 -12.84
N ASN A 275 3.00 5.27 -13.14
CA ASN A 275 1.86 4.52 -12.61
C ASN A 275 1.93 4.39 -11.08
N LEU A 276 3.09 4.06 -10.53
CA LEU A 276 3.29 3.97 -9.08
C LEU A 276 2.97 5.30 -8.39
N ASN A 277 3.34 6.43 -9.01
CA ASN A 277 2.98 7.75 -8.50
C ASN A 277 1.49 8.08 -8.64
N LEU A 278 0.81 7.62 -9.68
CA LEU A 278 -0.64 7.78 -9.78
C LEU A 278 -1.37 6.97 -8.70
N GLU A 279 -0.88 5.77 -8.38
CA GLU A 279 -1.43 4.94 -7.30
C GLU A 279 -1.21 5.60 -5.92
N ARG A 280 -0.04 6.22 -5.69
CA ARG A 280 0.20 7.06 -4.51
C ARG A 280 -0.86 8.16 -4.37
N LEU A 281 -1.15 8.87 -5.47
CA LEU A 281 -2.13 9.97 -5.46
C LEU A 281 -3.56 9.51 -5.16
N VAL A 282 -3.94 8.29 -5.52
CA VAL A 282 -5.26 7.72 -5.16
C VAL A 282 -5.38 7.62 -3.64
N PHE A 283 -4.36 7.11 -2.95
CA PHE A 283 -4.41 6.91 -1.51
C PHE A 283 -4.37 8.22 -0.70
N THR A 284 -3.99 9.32 -1.35
CA THR A 284 -3.91 10.66 -0.75
C THR A 284 -4.91 11.66 -1.33
N ASP A 285 -5.84 11.24 -2.20
CA ASP A 285 -6.81 12.16 -2.82
C ASP A 285 -7.80 12.65 -1.74
N PRO A 286 -7.92 13.98 -1.52
CA PRO A 286 -8.79 14.51 -0.47
C PRO A 286 -10.26 14.07 -0.56
N ARG A 287 -10.77 13.82 -1.77
CA ARG A 287 -12.16 13.40 -1.98
C ARG A 287 -12.37 11.95 -1.59
N ILE A 288 -11.36 11.10 -1.78
CA ILE A 288 -11.39 9.70 -1.36
C ILE A 288 -11.21 9.62 0.16
N ILE A 289 -10.31 10.43 0.73
CA ILE A 289 -10.16 10.56 2.18
C ILE A 289 -11.49 10.99 2.81
N GLU A 290 -12.12 12.06 2.33
CA GLU A 290 -13.42 12.54 2.84
C GLU A 290 -14.51 11.45 2.76
N LEU A 291 -14.53 10.66 1.68
CA LEU A 291 -15.46 9.53 1.57
C LEU A 291 -15.16 8.44 2.62
N CYS A 292 -13.89 8.14 2.87
CA CYS A 292 -13.46 7.15 3.86
C CYS A 292 -13.62 7.61 5.32
N GLU A 293 -13.70 8.93 5.55
CA GLU A 293 -14.00 9.53 6.86
C GLU A 293 -15.51 9.67 7.13
N SER A 294 -16.36 9.42 6.11
CA SER A 294 -17.81 9.39 6.25
C SER A 294 -18.33 8.04 6.76
N ASP A 295 -19.60 7.99 7.18
CA ASP A 295 -20.26 6.74 7.60
C ASP A 295 -20.53 5.76 6.44
N ALA A 296 -20.18 6.12 5.19
CA ALA A 296 -20.40 5.28 4.02
C ALA A 296 -19.36 4.17 3.84
N VAL A 297 -18.15 4.35 4.41
CA VAL A 297 -17.02 3.42 4.23
C VAL A 297 -16.37 3.14 5.57
N GLU A 298 -16.11 1.87 5.84
CA GLU A 298 -15.31 1.38 6.95
C GLU A 298 -13.98 0.89 6.39
N LEU A 299 -12.87 1.53 6.78
CA LEU A 299 -11.55 1.01 6.46
C LEU A 299 -11.24 -0.20 7.33
N VAL A 300 -10.85 -1.31 6.71
CA VAL A 300 -10.66 -2.59 7.40
C VAL A 300 -9.21 -3.03 7.34
N ARG A 301 -8.70 -3.52 8.48
CA ARG A 301 -7.42 -4.20 8.56
C ARG A 301 -7.58 -5.72 8.52
N TYR A 302 -6.60 -6.44 7.99
CA TYR A 302 -6.66 -7.91 7.93
C TYR A 302 -6.71 -8.58 9.30
N ASP A 303 -6.21 -7.93 10.35
CA ASP A 303 -6.25 -8.45 11.74
C ASP A 303 -7.59 -8.18 12.44
N GLU A 304 -8.56 -7.60 11.73
CA GLU A 304 -9.95 -7.36 12.16
C GLU A 304 -10.95 -8.29 11.46
N LEU A 305 -10.47 -9.17 10.59
CA LEU A 305 -11.25 -10.16 9.84
C LEU A 305 -11.35 -11.51 10.55
#